data_AF-A0A250WZF3-F1
#
_entry.id   AF-A0A250WZF3-F1
#
_cell.length_a   1.000
_cell.length_b   1.000
_cell.length_c   1.000
_cell.angle_alpha   90.00
_cell.angle_beta   90.00
_cell.angle_gamma   90.00
#
_symmetry.space_group_name_H-M   'P 1'
#
loop_
_entity.id
_entity.type
_entity.pdbx_description
1 polymer ?
#
loop_
_entity_poly.entity_id
_entity_poly.type
_entity_poly.pdbx_seq_one_letter_code
_entity_poly.pdbx_strand_id
1 'polypeptide(L)'
;MSENGKRPAELAELTTSAKLPRLSGSIDTLDSSVRQKLESLIDSRTITEGDIDDRALSELSEFNARDGLEILRQFETAAEIKNVRNKSAYLHGVMTRHRQNSGPRLDREVDARLEKLFRITKIKHGDFDGRAYDELAALPPHAAVRAIDKFQSKVSDDVRNLSAFFTSIIRQEAALGGPRHFDGVPGPRDSHGGHRDGLIPRDRDFRDERLYLRDRGATRHMDSYDRLSHSLDYRGPHHNPAPRHAHPIEPKPHLAIPPVLGGQTMLSNPSGQQIFILNPGSTQQGGGTVSIDQLSQILAAVQPQQTPKLSTQHAHGRVSFGVDQAQLGVRTDEFHDLSVFAEFVRPAAALKLQMLWDQGNRLVSLLDDRSWELLAELPPAEALVVVEETASKIIELKNLNAYFSAKATNYLPRRSREAQPSSRHVLDEPPAPRMMPIRSASASTSYHPPSSSSRGAGGGRRDGHGVGGGIDALPERLQESARQAIVRHRPLLEEGMFDEGVVGYLKRLSEEEGLDVFEELINADLSSVRNMPAYLMGMIKKRKNPHR
;
A
#
# COMPACT_ATOMS: atom_id res chain seq x y z
N MET A 1 0.07 -82.32 36.74
CA MET A 1 1.22 -81.47 36.40
C MET A 1 1.34 -81.44 34.89
N SER A 2 0.73 -80.46 34.23
CA SER A 2 0.93 -80.20 32.80
C SER A 2 1.04 -78.69 32.63
N GLU A 3 2.27 -78.23 32.43
CA GLU A 3 2.61 -76.84 32.14
C GLU A 3 2.23 -76.52 30.70
N ASN A 4 1.34 -75.54 30.54
CA ASN A 4 0.97 -74.96 29.26
C ASN A 4 1.92 -73.79 28.96
N GLY A 5 2.89 -74.03 28.09
CA GLY A 5 3.80 -73.01 27.55
C GLY A 5 3.07 -72.06 26.61
N LYS A 6 2.77 -70.85 27.09
CA LYS A 6 2.39 -69.70 26.26
C LYS A 6 3.62 -69.17 25.52
N ARG A 7 3.64 -69.31 24.19
CA ARG A 7 4.57 -68.59 23.30
C ARG A 7 4.24 -67.09 23.33
N PRO A 8 5.24 -66.20 23.46
CA PRO A 8 5.03 -64.77 23.27
C PRO A 8 4.84 -64.50 21.77
N ALA A 9 3.69 -63.91 21.42
CA ALA A 9 3.45 -63.38 20.09
C ALA A 9 4.37 -62.18 19.87
N GLU A 10 5.24 -62.36 18.90
CA GLU A 10 6.17 -61.42 18.31
C GLU A 10 5.39 -60.22 17.72
N LEU A 11 5.30 -59.15 18.52
CA LEU A 11 4.92 -57.80 18.08
C LEU A 11 6.09 -57.23 17.26
N ALA A 12 6.23 -57.70 16.02
CA ALA A 12 7.02 -57.02 15.01
C ALA A 12 6.24 -55.77 14.59
N GLU A 13 6.55 -54.64 15.25
CA GLU A 13 6.18 -53.31 14.80
C GLU A 13 6.70 -53.10 13.37
N LEU A 14 5.78 -53.23 12.40
CA LEU A 14 5.91 -52.76 11.04
C LEU A 14 5.99 -51.22 11.05
N THR A 15 7.14 -50.70 11.46
CA THR A 15 7.61 -49.37 11.08
C THR A 15 8.11 -49.41 9.64
N THR A 16 7.26 -49.87 8.71
CA THR A 16 7.39 -49.47 7.31
C THR A 16 7.09 -47.97 7.28
N SER A 17 8.12 -47.18 7.55
CA SER A 17 8.26 -45.81 7.07
C SER A 17 8.18 -45.89 5.55
N ALA A 18 6.94 -45.97 5.06
CA ALA A 18 6.63 -45.68 3.68
C ALA A 18 7.15 -44.27 3.48
N LYS A 19 8.32 -44.19 2.85
CA LYS A 19 9.00 -42.97 2.44
C LYS A 19 8.01 -42.29 1.50
N LEU A 20 7.11 -41.49 2.09
CA LEU A 20 6.21 -40.61 1.37
C LEU A 20 7.08 -39.92 0.33
N PRO A 21 6.65 -39.89 -0.95
CA PRO A 21 7.40 -39.24 -2.00
C PRO A 21 7.56 -37.79 -1.58
N ARG A 22 8.70 -37.50 -0.94
CA ARG A 22 9.07 -36.16 -0.50
C ARG A 22 8.93 -35.31 -1.73
N LEU A 23 8.17 -34.23 -1.58
CA LEU A 23 8.12 -33.11 -2.51
C LEU A 23 9.47 -33.01 -3.23
N SER A 24 9.37 -33.34 -4.51
CA SER A 24 10.39 -33.45 -5.52
C SER A 24 11.44 -32.34 -5.41
N GLY A 25 12.66 -32.64 -5.86
CA GLY A 25 13.81 -31.71 -5.88
C GLY A 25 13.55 -30.34 -6.54
N SER A 26 12.36 -30.11 -7.10
CA SER A 26 11.81 -28.79 -7.46
C SER A 26 11.80 -27.81 -6.28
N ILE A 27 11.48 -28.25 -5.05
CA ILE A 27 11.56 -27.36 -3.87
C ILE A 27 12.99 -26.86 -3.64
N ASP A 28 13.99 -27.67 -3.99
CA ASP A 28 15.40 -27.30 -3.83
C ASP A 28 15.84 -26.18 -4.77
N THR A 29 15.06 -25.86 -5.80
CA THR A 29 15.31 -24.73 -6.72
C THR A 29 14.81 -23.39 -6.17
N LEU A 30 13.94 -23.40 -5.15
CA LEU A 30 13.42 -22.19 -4.54
C LEU A 30 14.47 -21.53 -3.65
N ASP A 31 14.42 -20.20 -3.60
CA ASP A 31 15.15 -19.40 -2.62
C ASP A 31 14.86 -19.89 -1.20
N SER A 32 15.88 -19.89 -0.33
CA SER A 32 15.78 -20.42 1.03
C SER A 32 14.64 -19.82 1.84
N SER A 33 14.36 -18.52 1.69
CA SER A 33 13.29 -17.87 2.43
C SER A 33 11.91 -18.24 1.89
N VAL A 34 11.78 -18.35 0.56
CA VAL A 34 10.54 -18.78 -0.10
C VAL A 34 10.23 -20.23 0.26
N ARG A 35 11.25 -21.09 0.24
CA ARG A 35 11.18 -22.49 0.69
C ARG A 35 10.71 -22.59 2.13
N GLN A 36 11.36 -21.88 3.05
CA GLN A 36 10.99 -21.90 4.47
C GLN A 36 9.55 -21.45 4.69
N LYS A 37 9.09 -20.44 3.93
CA LYS A 37 7.69 -19.99 3.99
C LYS A 37 6.73 -21.06 3.47
N LEU A 38 7.06 -21.73 2.37
CA LEU A 38 6.26 -22.83 1.82
C LEU A 38 6.18 -24.01 2.80
N GLU A 39 7.31 -24.40 3.41
CA GLU A 39 7.37 -25.43 4.44
C GLU A 39 6.52 -25.06 5.66
N SER A 40 6.54 -23.79 6.09
CA SER A 40 5.68 -23.35 7.20
C SER A 40 4.18 -23.50 6.92
N LEU A 41 3.75 -23.37 5.65
CA LEU A 41 2.36 -23.59 5.22
C LEU A 41 1.99 -25.08 5.23
N ILE A 42 2.96 -25.97 5.01
CA ILE A 42 2.80 -27.43 5.11
C ILE A 42 2.72 -27.83 6.58
N ASP A 43 3.63 -27.31 7.42
CA ASP A 43 3.68 -27.58 8.86
C ASP A 43 2.41 -27.11 9.57
N SER A 44 1.88 -25.94 9.20
CA SER A 44 0.60 -25.42 9.70
C SER A 44 -0.62 -26.18 9.18
N ARG A 45 -0.42 -27.16 8.28
CA ARG A 45 -1.45 -27.91 7.57
C ARG A 45 -2.42 -27.01 6.81
N THR A 46 -1.95 -25.85 6.34
CA THR A 46 -2.71 -24.98 5.44
C THR A 46 -2.76 -25.60 4.05
N ILE A 47 -1.65 -26.22 3.63
CA ILE A 47 -1.52 -27.06 2.44
C ILE A 47 -0.89 -28.41 2.83
N THR A 48 -1.02 -29.40 1.97
CA THR A 48 -0.36 -30.71 2.08
C THR A 48 0.78 -30.82 1.07
N GLU A 49 1.70 -31.75 1.27
CA GLU A 49 2.86 -31.91 0.38
C GLU A 49 2.48 -32.19 -1.09
N GLY A 50 1.28 -32.71 -1.37
CA GLY A 50 0.80 -32.96 -2.73
C GLY A 50 -0.08 -31.86 -3.33
N ASP A 51 -0.36 -30.77 -2.60
CA ASP A 51 -1.31 -29.75 -3.03
C ASP A 51 -0.75 -28.79 -4.09
N ILE A 52 0.57 -28.68 -4.18
CA ILE A 52 1.29 -27.81 -5.12
C ILE A 52 2.09 -28.70 -6.06
N ASP A 53 1.84 -28.58 -7.36
CA ASP A 53 2.52 -29.36 -8.39
C ASP A 53 3.89 -28.78 -8.77
N ASP A 54 4.74 -29.62 -9.39
CA ASP A 54 6.08 -29.23 -9.83
C ASP A 54 6.08 -28.02 -10.78
N ARG A 55 5.02 -27.85 -11.56
CA ARG A 55 4.90 -26.74 -12.51
C ARG A 55 4.72 -25.41 -11.77
N ALA A 56 3.86 -25.37 -10.76
CA ALA A 56 3.67 -24.20 -9.91
C ALA A 56 4.94 -23.88 -9.11
N LEU A 57 5.67 -24.89 -8.62
CA LEU A 57 6.96 -24.69 -7.95
C LEU A 57 8.04 -24.15 -8.90
N SER A 58 8.13 -24.70 -10.11
CA SER A 58 9.07 -24.23 -11.13
C SER A 58 8.79 -22.77 -11.49
N GLU A 59 7.53 -22.38 -11.61
CA GLU A 59 7.18 -21.00 -11.91
C GLU A 59 7.40 -20.06 -10.72
N LEU A 60 7.16 -20.54 -9.50
CA LEU A 60 7.46 -19.80 -8.28
C LEU A 60 8.97 -19.51 -8.15
N SER A 61 9.82 -20.43 -8.63
CA SER A 61 11.28 -20.26 -8.67
C SER A 61 11.76 -19.14 -9.61
N GLU A 62 10.92 -18.71 -10.56
CA GLU A 62 11.23 -17.58 -11.45
C GLU A 62 11.06 -16.21 -10.77
N PHE A 63 10.44 -16.17 -9.61
CA PHE A 63 10.29 -14.93 -8.83
C PHE A 63 11.51 -14.74 -7.95
N ASN A 64 11.90 -13.48 -7.72
CA ASN A 64 12.89 -13.17 -6.70
C ASN A 64 12.35 -13.56 -5.31
N ALA A 65 13.23 -13.66 -4.31
CA ALA A 65 12.84 -14.10 -2.96
C ALA A 65 11.70 -13.26 -2.36
N ARG A 66 11.70 -11.96 -2.62
CA ARG A 66 10.72 -11.02 -2.08
C ARG A 66 9.35 -11.23 -2.71
N ASP A 67 9.27 -11.30 -4.02
CA ASP A 67 8.03 -11.53 -4.77
C ASP A 67 7.48 -12.92 -4.45
N GLY A 68 8.34 -13.94 -4.38
CA GLY A 68 7.95 -15.28 -3.96
C GLY A 68 7.31 -15.30 -2.56
N LEU A 69 7.90 -14.58 -1.59
CA LEU A 69 7.32 -14.44 -0.25
C LEU A 69 5.97 -13.71 -0.28
N GLU A 70 5.85 -12.65 -1.07
CA GLU A 70 4.61 -11.88 -1.17
C GLU A 70 3.50 -12.67 -1.85
N ILE A 71 3.82 -13.42 -2.90
CA ILE A 71 2.93 -14.39 -3.54
C ILE A 71 2.45 -15.42 -2.52
N LEU A 72 3.35 -16.00 -1.73
CA LEU A 72 2.99 -16.98 -0.70
C LEU A 72 2.15 -16.36 0.43
N ARG A 73 2.36 -15.10 0.79
CA ARG A 73 1.49 -14.37 1.74
C ARG A 73 0.12 -14.09 1.17
N GLN A 74 0.01 -13.63 -0.08
CA GLN A 74 -1.27 -13.42 -0.75
C GLN A 74 -2.03 -14.74 -0.90
N PHE A 75 -1.29 -15.80 -1.23
CA PHE A 75 -1.80 -17.15 -1.26
C PHE A 75 -2.34 -17.54 0.12
N GLU A 76 -1.57 -17.39 1.21
CA GLU A 76 -1.95 -17.68 2.62
C GLU A 76 -3.10 -16.83 3.17
N THR A 77 -3.16 -15.54 2.81
CA THR A 77 -4.14 -14.58 3.34
C THR A 77 -5.52 -14.78 2.71
N ALA A 78 -5.59 -15.46 1.56
CA ALA A 78 -6.86 -15.80 0.95
C ALA A 78 -7.68 -16.67 1.91
N ALA A 79 -8.76 -16.11 2.46
CA ALA A 79 -9.61 -16.74 3.48
C ALA A 79 -10.18 -18.10 3.05
N GLU A 80 -10.10 -18.44 1.76
CA GLU A 80 -10.72 -19.60 1.14
C GLU A 80 -9.74 -20.74 0.81
N ILE A 81 -8.44 -20.68 1.12
CA ILE A 81 -7.48 -21.74 0.71
C ILE A 81 -7.94 -23.14 1.13
N LYS A 82 -8.52 -23.27 2.32
CA LYS A 82 -9.04 -24.55 2.82
C LYS A 82 -10.16 -25.13 1.94
N ASN A 83 -10.91 -24.26 1.25
CA ASN A 83 -12.00 -24.60 0.35
C ASN A 83 -11.56 -24.65 -1.13
N VAL A 84 -10.33 -24.25 -1.45
CA VAL A 84 -9.80 -24.30 -2.81
C VAL A 84 -9.54 -25.76 -3.19
N ARG A 85 -10.29 -26.25 -4.18
CA ARG A 85 -10.19 -27.64 -4.68
C ARG A 85 -8.84 -27.94 -5.35
N ASN A 86 -8.25 -26.96 -6.04
CA ASN A 86 -6.97 -27.10 -6.73
C ASN A 86 -6.04 -25.95 -6.31
N LYS A 87 -5.16 -26.23 -5.35
CA LYS A 87 -4.30 -25.23 -4.73
C LYS A 87 -3.18 -24.78 -5.68
N SER A 88 -2.60 -25.68 -6.49
CA SER A 88 -1.65 -25.33 -7.57
C SER A 88 -2.23 -24.28 -8.53
N ALA A 89 -3.46 -24.50 -9.02
CA ALA A 89 -4.11 -23.57 -9.95
C ALA A 89 -4.40 -22.22 -9.30
N TYR A 90 -4.75 -22.21 -8.01
CA TYR A 90 -4.96 -20.97 -7.28
C TYR A 90 -3.66 -20.20 -7.08
N LEU A 91 -2.58 -20.88 -6.68
CA LEU A 91 -1.24 -20.28 -6.57
C LEU A 91 -0.80 -19.70 -7.92
N HIS A 92 -1.01 -20.43 -9.02
CA HIS A 92 -0.76 -19.93 -10.38
C HIS A 92 -1.55 -18.65 -10.69
N GLY A 93 -2.82 -18.59 -10.28
CA GLY A 93 -3.63 -17.38 -10.40
C GLY A 93 -3.09 -16.20 -9.57
N VAL A 94 -2.57 -16.46 -8.36
CA VAL A 94 -1.90 -15.45 -7.53
C VAL A 94 -0.62 -14.96 -8.21
N MET A 95 0.24 -15.86 -8.68
CA MET A 95 1.46 -15.52 -9.44
C MET A 95 1.15 -14.69 -10.68
N THR A 96 0.09 -15.04 -11.42
CA THR A 96 -0.35 -14.30 -12.61
C THR A 96 -0.79 -12.88 -12.27
N ARG A 97 -1.62 -12.70 -11.23
CA ARG A 97 -2.02 -11.36 -10.75
C ARG A 97 -0.83 -10.57 -10.21
N HIS A 98 0.08 -11.25 -9.51
CA HIS A 98 1.31 -10.62 -9.02
C HIS A 98 2.14 -10.09 -10.19
N ARG A 99 2.31 -10.86 -11.28
CA ARG A 99 2.97 -10.39 -12.51
C ARG A 99 2.28 -9.18 -13.13
N GLN A 100 0.95 -9.18 -13.17
CA GLN A 100 0.18 -8.06 -13.72
C GLN A 100 0.31 -6.80 -12.87
N ASN A 101 0.43 -6.95 -11.55
CA ASN A 101 0.51 -5.85 -10.60
C ASN A 101 1.94 -5.34 -10.37
N SER A 102 2.96 -6.20 -10.50
CA SER A 102 4.36 -5.88 -10.21
C SER A 102 5.06 -5.12 -11.35
N GLY A 103 4.32 -4.81 -12.41
CA GLY A 103 4.86 -4.15 -13.59
C GLY A 103 5.67 -5.09 -14.48
N PRO A 104 6.28 -4.56 -15.55
CA PRO A 104 7.09 -5.32 -16.48
C PRO A 104 8.31 -5.93 -15.78
N ARG A 105 8.64 -7.17 -16.12
CA ARG A 105 9.86 -7.84 -15.63
C ARG A 105 11.08 -7.10 -16.16
N LEU A 106 11.83 -6.48 -15.27
CA LEU A 106 13.15 -5.93 -15.56
C LEU A 106 14.16 -7.07 -15.74
N ASP A 107 15.21 -6.82 -16.53
CA ASP A 107 16.36 -7.72 -16.59
C ASP A 107 16.99 -7.88 -15.20
N ARG A 108 17.49 -9.08 -14.88
CA ARG A 108 18.03 -9.41 -13.55
C ARG A 108 19.12 -8.44 -13.10
N GLU A 109 19.96 -7.97 -14.02
CA GLU A 109 21.03 -7.02 -13.69
C GLU A 109 20.45 -5.63 -13.36
N VAL A 110 19.42 -5.21 -14.10
CA VAL A 110 18.71 -3.94 -13.91
C VAL A 110 17.96 -3.95 -12.58
N ASP A 111 17.27 -5.05 -12.28
CA ASP A 111 16.54 -5.24 -11.02
C ASP A 111 17.50 -5.22 -9.81
N ALA A 112 18.62 -5.95 -9.90
CA ALA A 112 19.65 -5.92 -8.86
C ALA A 112 20.24 -4.52 -8.66
N ARG A 113 20.42 -3.74 -9.73
CA ARG A 113 20.90 -2.36 -9.63
C ARG A 113 19.87 -1.43 -9.01
N LEU A 114 18.59 -1.60 -9.34
CA LEU A 114 17.49 -0.82 -8.80
C LEU A 114 17.27 -1.14 -7.31
N GLU A 115 17.33 -2.40 -6.90
CA GLU A 115 17.34 -2.81 -5.49
C GLU A 115 18.51 -2.19 -4.71
N LYS A 116 19.70 -2.16 -5.32
CA LYS A 116 20.84 -1.47 -4.72
C LYS A 116 20.60 0.05 -4.57
N LEU A 117 19.90 0.69 -5.52
CA LEU A 117 19.50 2.09 -5.41
C LEU A 117 18.58 2.29 -4.19
N PHE A 118 17.55 1.44 -4.01
CA PHE A 118 16.61 1.54 -2.89
C PHE A 118 17.25 1.28 -1.53
N ARG A 119 18.30 0.46 -1.46
CA ARG A 119 19.04 0.24 -0.19
C ARG A 119 19.92 1.42 0.19
N ILE A 120 20.52 2.09 -0.79
CA ILE A 120 21.49 3.17 -0.55
C ILE A 120 20.78 4.51 -0.36
N THR A 121 19.64 4.70 -1.02
CA THR A 121 18.88 5.96 -0.99
C THR A 121 17.63 5.82 -0.13
N LYS A 122 17.00 6.92 0.28
CA LYS A 122 15.72 6.89 1.01
C LYS A 122 14.51 6.63 0.09
N ILE A 123 14.75 6.27 -1.18
CA ILE A 123 13.72 6.09 -2.20
C ILE A 123 13.06 4.72 -2.01
N LYS A 124 11.74 4.68 -2.10
CA LYS A 124 10.91 3.48 -2.01
C LYS A 124 10.45 3.06 -3.40
N HIS A 125 10.09 1.79 -3.57
CA HIS A 125 9.55 1.28 -4.84
C HIS A 125 8.30 2.03 -5.32
N GLY A 126 7.49 2.54 -4.38
CA GLY A 126 6.27 3.30 -4.67
C GLY A 126 6.52 4.73 -5.14
N ASP A 127 7.77 5.22 -5.09
CA ASP A 127 8.13 6.55 -5.60
C ASP A 127 8.22 6.59 -7.13
N PHE A 128 8.21 5.41 -7.76
CA PHE A 128 8.16 5.23 -9.22
C PHE A 128 6.79 4.69 -9.62
N ASP A 129 6.18 5.33 -10.62
CA ASP A 129 4.94 4.82 -11.21
C ASP A 129 5.21 3.67 -12.19
N GLY A 130 4.15 2.94 -12.57
CA GLY A 130 4.27 1.82 -13.52
C GLY A 130 4.88 2.22 -14.87
N ARG A 131 4.66 3.47 -15.32
CA ARG A 131 5.19 3.96 -16.59
C ARG A 131 6.71 4.12 -16.54
N ALA A 132 7.27 4.53 -15.41
CA ALA A 132 8.72 4.57 -15.24
C ALA A 132 9.34 3.17 -15.37
N TYR A 133 8.70 2.14 -14.81
CA TYR A 133 9.13 0.75 -14.99
C TYR A 133 8.98 0.27 -16.44
N ASP A 134 7.88 0.63 -17.13
CA ASP A 134 7.68 0.33 -18.56
C ASP A 134 8.76 0.96 -19.44
N GLU A 135 9.08 2.24 -19.24
CA GLU A 135 10.11 2.92 -20.01
C GLU A 135 11.52 2.37 -19.68
N LEU A 136 11.76 1.94 -18.43
CA LEU A 136 13.01 1.30 -18.02
C LEU A 136 13.16 -0.11 -18.63
N ALA A 137 12.08 -0.90 -18.65
CA ALA A 137 12.05 -2.24 -19.23
C ALA A 137 12.23 -2.23 -20.76
N ALA A 138 11.84 -1.13 -21.42
CA ALA A 138 12.03 -0.94 -22.85
C ALA A 138 13.49 -0.64 -23.24
N LEU A 139 14.34 -0.26 -22.29
CA LEU A 139 15.77 -0.04 -22.56
C LEU A 139 16.55 -1.36 -22.61
N PRO A 140 17.61 -1.44 -23.44
CA PRO A 140 18.60 -2.50 -23.30
C PRO A 140 19.17 -2.54 -21.87
N PRO A 141 19.48 -3.71 -21.28
CA PRO A 141 19.87 -3.83 -19.88
C PRO A 141 21.00 -2.88 -19.46
N HIS A 142 22.04 -2.78 -20.29
CA HIS A 142 23.18 -1.88 -20.03
C HIS A 142 22.79 -0.38 -20.04
N ALA A 143 21.80 0.02 -20.84
CA ALA A 143 21.32 1.41 -20.89
C ALA A 143 20.43 1.72 -19.69
N ALA A 144 19.60 0.76 -19.26
CA ALA A 144 18.81 0.85 -18.05
C ALA A 144 19.71 0.98 -16.79
N VAL A 145 20.78 0.17 -16.68
CA VAL A 145 21.77 0.29 -15.59
C VAL A 145 22.41 1.68 -15.56
N ARG A 146 22.82 2.22 -16.72
CA ARG A 146 23.35 3.60 -16.80
C ARG A 146 22.32 4.65 -16.40
N ALA A 147 21.05 4.47 -16.77
CA ALA A 147 19.98 5.38 -16.38
C ALA A 147 19.81 5.39 -14.84
N ILE A 148 19.86 4.22 -14.20
CA ILE A 148 19.83 4.08 -12.74
C ILE A 148 21.05 4.76 -12.09
N ASP A 149 22.26 4.52 -12.61
CA ASP A 149 23.50 5.14 -12.09
C ASP A 149 23.45 6.67 -12.20
N LYS A 150 22.99 7.16 -13.35
CA LYS A 150 22.86 8.59 -13.63
C LYS A 150 21.81 9.22 -12.74
N PHE A 151 20.68 8.54 -12.50
CA PHE A 151 19.68 8.98 -11.54
C PHE A 151 20.26 9.02 -10.12
N GLN A 152 20.96 7.97 -9.69
CA GLN A 152 21.63 7.93 -8.38
C GLN A 152 22.59 9.11 -8.17
N SER A 153 23.34 9.50 -9.22
CA SER A 153 24.30 10.62 -9.14
C SER A 153 23.66 12.01 -9.12
N LYS A 154 22.41 12.13 -9.60
CA LYS A 154 21.73 13.41 -9.82
C LYS A 154 20.54 13.65 -8.90
N VAL A 155 20.02 12.61 -8.25
CA VAL A 155 18.88 12.75 -7.35
C VAL A 155 19.28 13.61 -6.15
N SER A 156 18.50 14.65 -5.89
CA SER A 156 18.62 15.50 -4.71
C SER A 156 17.32 15.44 -3.91
N ASP A 157 17.40 15.73 -2.61
CA ASP A 157 16.24 15.71 -1.70
C ASP A 157 15.15 16.73 -2.10
N ASP A 158 15.49 17.72 -2.95
CA ASP A 158 14.57 18.75 -3.44
C ASP A 158 13.69 18.31 -4.62
N VAL A 159 13.88 17.09 -5.15
CA VAL A 159 13.10 16.61 -6.31
C VAL A 159 11.67 16.28 -5.88
N ARG A 160 10.74 17.19 -6.21
CA ARG A 160 9.30 17.05 -5.88
C ARG A 160 8.61 15.82 -6.50
N ASN A 161 9.06 15.38 -7.68
CA ASN A 161 8.47 14.25 -8.40
C ASN A 161 9.57 13.33 -8.93
N LEU A 162 9.93 12.32 -8.14
CA LEU A 162 10.99 11.36 -8.43
C LEU A 162 10.70 10.56 -9.69
N SER A 163 9.46 10.09 -9.87
CA SER A 163 9.05 9.31 -11.06
C SER A 163 9.26 10.06 -12.37
N ALA A 164 8.81 11.32 -12.46
CA ALA A 164 8.99 12.14 -13.66
C ALA A 164 10.46 12.47 -13.92
N PHE A 165 11.25 12.72 -12.87
CA PHE A 165 12.68 12.97 -12.99
C PHE A 165 13.42 11.72 -13.48
N PHE A 166 13.10 10.55 -12.94
CA PHE A 166 13.68 9.29 -13.36
C PHE A 166 13.34 8.95 -14.81
N THR A 167 12.08 9.09 -15.19
CA THR A 167 11.60 8.92 -16.57
C THR A 167 12.35 9.86 -17.54
N SER A 168 12.62 11.11 -17.15
CA SER A 168 13.42 12.04 -17.95
C SER A 168 14.85 11.51 -18.21
N ILE A 169 15.48 10.90 -17.20
CA ILE A 169 16.81 10.29 -17.33
C ILE A 169 16.76 9.04 -18.22
N ILE A 170 15.74 8.18 -18.06
CA ILE A 170 15.52 7.01 -18.92
C ILE A 170 15.42 7.44 -20.40
N ARG A 171 14.63 8.48 -20.69
CA ARG A 171 14.50 9.01 -22.06
C ARG A 171 15.79 9.59 -22.62
N GLN A 172 16.60 10.22 -21.78
CA GLN A 172 17.94 10.69 -22.20
C GLN A 172 18.85 9.53 -22.58
N GLU A 173 18.84 8.43 -21.80
CA GLU A 173 19.65 7.25 -22.12
C GLU A 173 19.10 6.48 -23.33
N ALA A 174 17.77 6.44 -23.52
CA ALA A 174 17.13 5.89 -24.72
C ALA A 174 17.64 6.59 -26.00
N ALA A 175 17.76 7.92 -25.96
CA ALA A 175 18.26 8.72 -27.07
C ALA A 175 19.74 8.48 -27.40
N LEU A 176 20.53 8.01 -26.43
CA LEU A 176 21.95 7.66 -26.64
C LEU A 176 22.11 6.24 -27.22
N GLY A 177 21.21 5.32 -26.88
CA GLY A 177 21.28 3.91 -27.27
C GLY A 177 20.51 3.55 -28.54
N GLY A 178 19.60 4.41 -29.01
CA GLY A 178 18.96 4.21 -30.32
C GLY A 178 20.03 4.12 -31.40
N PRO A 179 19.88 3.22 -32.40
CA PRO A 179 20.75 3.24 -33.56
C PRO A 179 20.69 4.66 -34.11
N ARG A 180 21.78 5.42 -33.92
CA ARG A 180 21.98 6.64 -34.68
C ARG A 180 21.86 6.16 -36.09
N HIS A 181 20.74 6.47 -36.74
CA HIS A 181 20.56 6.22 -38.15
C HIS A 181 21.72 7.00 -38.79
N PHE A 182 22.79 6.28 -39.07
CA PHE A 182 24.02 6.79 -39.67
C PHE A 182 23.80 6.96 -41.18
N ASP A 183 22.54 7.10 -41.61
CA ASP A 183 22.06 7.34 -42.95
C ASP A 183 21.51 8.76 -43.00
N GLY A 184 22.42 9.73 -43.00
CA GLY A 184 22.01 11.13 -43.01
C GLY A 184 23.18 12.06 -42.79
N VAL A 185 24.16 12.00 -43.69
CA VAL A 185 25.06 13.12 -43.93
C VAL A 185 24.22 14.40 -43.93
N PRO A 186 24.53 15.43 -43.12
CA PRO A 186 23.83 16.71 -43.18
C PRO A 186 24.08 17.31 -44.56
N GLY A 187 23.08 17.23 -45.43
CA GLY A 187 23.09 17.98 -46.69
C GLY A 187 23.26 19.47 -46.39
N PRO A 188 24.06 20.21 -47.17
CA PRO A 188 24.24 21.64 -46.99
C PRO A 188 22.89 22.36 -47.00
N ARG A 189 22.67 23.23 -46.01
CA ARG A 189 21.53 24.15 -46.01
C ARG A 189 21.73 25.16 -47.14
N ASP A 190 21.08 24.92 -48.27
CA ASP A 190 20.91 25.93 -49.29
C ASP A 190 19.87 26.96 -48.81
N SER A 191 20.40 28.13 -48.50
CA SER A 191 19.68 29.38 -48.30
C SER A 191 19.09 29.87 -49.61
N HIS A 192 17.79 29.73 -49.83
CA HIS A 192 16.97 30.60 -50.71
C HIS A 192 15.51 30.49 -50.20
N GLY A 193 14.78 31.54 -49.81
CA GLY A 193 14.74 32.88 -50.36
C GLY A 193 13.76 32.91 -51.53
N GLY A 194 12.45 33.08 -51.29
CA GLY A 194 11.48 33.17 -52.38
C GLY A 194 10.03 33.37 -51.96
N HIS A 195 9.60 34.63 -51.94
CA HIS A 195 8.20 35.06 -52.06
C HIS A 195 7.50 34.44 -53.29
N ARG A 196 6.21 34.09 -53.16
CA ARG A 196 5.16 34.60 -54.06
C ARG A 196 3.74 34.30 -53.57
N ASP A 197 2.95 35.37 -53.57
CA ASP A 197 1.49 35.40 -53.56
C ASP A 197 0.85 34.71 -54.77
N GLY A 198 -0.40 34.27 -54.59
CA GLY A 198 -1.45 34.50 -55.57
C GLY A 198 -2.15 33.27 -56.19
N LEU A 199 -3.47 33.25 -55.98
CA LEU A 199 -4.54 32.82 -56.91
C LEU A 199 -4.99 31.33 -56.94
N ILE A 200 -6.16 31.13 -56.31
CA ILE A 200 -7.29 30.23 -56.60
C ILE A 200 -7.78 30.40 -58.09
N PRO A 201 -8.57 29.53 -58.79
CA PRO A 201 -9.32 28.30 -58.41
C PRO A 201 -9.36 27.11 -59.46
N ARG A 202 -10.12 26.06 -59.08
CA ARG A 202 -11.16 25.31 -59.86
C ARG A 202 -10.87 23.87 -60.31
N ASP A 203 -11.84 23.03 -59.93
CA ASP A 203 -12.48 21.91 -60.64
C ASP A 203 -11.62 20.80 -61.26
N ARG A 204 -11.86 19.57 -60.78
CA ARG A 204 -12.18 18.42 -61.66
C ARG A 204 -12.74 17.24 -60.88
N ASP A 205 -14.00 16.93 -61.21
CA ASP A 205 -14.59 15.62 -61.11
C ASP A 205 -13.74 14.56 -61.83
N PHE A 206 -13.56 13.39 -61.22
CA PHE A 206 -13.33 12.15 -61.95
C PHE A 206 -13.94 10.97 -61.19
N ARG A 207 -15.09 10.51 -61.69
CA ARG A 207 -15.56 9.13 -61.63
C ARG A 207 -14.67 8.26 -62.51
N ASP A 208 -14.32 7.07 -62.02
CA ASP A 208 -14.36 5.77 -62.73
C ASP A 208 -13.75 4.71 -61.80
N GLU A 209 -14.54 3.75 -61.31
CA GLU A 209 -14.76 2.44 -61.94
C GLU A 209 -13.46 1.70 -62.29
N ARG A 210 -13.11 0.70 -61.46
CA ARG A 210 -12.59 -0.57 -61.98
C ARG A 210 -12.81 -1.74 -61.01
N LEU A 211 -13.63 -2.64 -61.52
CA LEU A 211 -13.85 -4.02 -61.13
C LEU A 211 -12.55 -4.83 -61.07
N TYR A 212 -12.45 -5.72 -60.08
CA TYR A 212 -11.98 -7.09 -60.30
C TYR A 212 -12.84 -8.05 -59.48
N LEU A 213 -13.61 -8.86 -60.20
CA LEU A 213 -14.05 -10.17 -59.75
C LEU A 213 -12.81 -11.05 -59.52
N ARG A 214 -12.81 -11.85 -58.44
CA ARG A 214 -12.51 -13.28 -58.60
C ARG A 214 -13.27 -14.12 -57.59
N ASP A 215 -13.77 -15.20 -58.16
CA ASP A 215 -14.82 -16.10 -57.72
C ASP A 215 -14.30 -17.24 -56.83
N ARG A 216 -15.15 -17.63 -55.87
CA ARG A 216 -15.54 -18.97 -55.40
C ARG A 216 -14.55 -20.10 -55.01
N GLY A 217 -14.95 -20.74 -53.91
CA GLY A 217 -14.89 -22.20 -53.66
C GLY A 217 -14.87 -22.52 -52.16
N ALA A 218 -15.98 -22.56 -51.41
CA ALA A 218 -16.98 -23.62 -51.29
C ALA A 218 -16.46 -24.99 -50.78
N THR A 219 -16.70 -25.29 -49.50
CA THR A 219 -17.00 -26.60 -48.84
C THR A 219 -16.90 -26.35 -47.32
N ARG A 220 -17.73 -26.82 -46.39
CA ARG A 220 -18.83 -27.80 -46.37
C ARG A 220 -19.67 -27.56 -45.11
N HIS A 221 -20.92 -27.97 -45.23
CA HIS A 221 -21.98 -28.10 -44.24
C HIS A 221 -21.72 -29.24 -43.22
N MET A 222 -22.54 -29.27 -42.15
CA MET A 222 -22.75 -30.33 -41.12
C MET A 222 -21.80 -30.26 -39.90
N ASP A 223 -22.23 -30.28 -38.63
CA ASP A 223 -23.49 -30.76 -38.04
C ASP A 223 -23.89 -30.01 -36.78
N SER A 224 -25.21 -29.93 -36.62
CA SER A 224 -25.94 -29.65 -35.39
C SER A 224 -25.79 -30.83 -34.44
N TYR A 225 -25.38 -30.58 -33.19
CA TYR A 225 -25.63 -31.52 -32.10
C TYR A 225 -26.43 -30.85 -30.99
N ASP A 226 -27.66 -31.35 -30.92
CA ASP A 226 -28.52 -31.52 -29.76
C ASP A 226 -27.82 -31.35 -28.41
N ARG A 227 -28.24 -30.34 -27.66
CA ARG A 227 -28.04 -30.28 -26.21
C ARG A 227 -29.28 -30.86 -25.54
N LEU A 228 -29.38 -32.19 -25.62
CA LEU A 228 -30.35 -32.95 -24.84
C LEU A 228 -30.04 -32.84 -23.35
N SER A 229 -31.04 -32.32 -22.66
CA SER A 229 -31.33 -32.45 -21.25
C SER A 229 -31.10 -33.86 -20.71
N HIS A 230 -30.10 -34.02 -19.83
CA HIS A 230 -30.07 -35.11 -18.85
C HIS A 230 -30.30 -34.55 -17.45
N SER A 231 -31.58 -34.56 -17.07
CA SER A 231 -32.02 -34.78 -15.70
C SER A 231 -31.45 -36.12 -15.23
N LEU A 232 -30.61 -36.10 -14.20
CA LEU A 232 -30.33 -37.28 -13.38
C LEU A 232 -30.70 -36.93 -11.94
N ASP A 233 -31.92 -37.34 -11.60
CA ASP A 233 -32.40 -37.54 -10.25
C ASP A 233 -31.47 -38.50 -9.50
N TYR A 234 -30.77 -37.98 -8.48
CA TYR A 234 -30.28 -38.77 -7.36
C TYR A 234 -30.97 -38.29 -6.09
N ARG A 235 -32.16 -38.83 -5.85
CA ARG A 235 -32.80 -38.87 -4.52
C ARG A 235 -32.16 -40.00 -3.72
N GLY A 236 -31.33 -39.64 -2.75
CA GLY A 236 -30.85 -40.53 -1.68
C GLY A 236 -31.20 -39.93 -0.31
N PRO A 237 -31.76 -40.70 0.65
CA PRO A 237 -32.37 -40.17 1.85
C PRO A 237 -31.32 -39.99 2.97
N HIS A 238 -31.12 -38.75 3.43
CA HIS A 238 -30.38 -38.51 4.67
C HIS A 238 -31.35 -38.34 5.84
N HIS A 239 -31.45 -39.41 6.63
CA HIS A 239 -31.94 -39.38 8.00
C HIS A 239 -31.07 -38.47 8.85
N ASN A 240 -31.73 -37.61 9.62
CA ASN A 240 -31.12 -36.69 10.56
C ASN A 240 -31.60 -37.09 11.98
N PRO A 241 -30.78 -37.72 12.83
CA PRO A 241 -31.08 -37.80 14.26
C PRO A 241 -30.29 -36.75 15.04
N ALA A 242 -31.02 -36.11 15.95
CA ALA A 242 -30.61 -35.04 16.86
C ALA A 242 -29.35 -35.33 17.71
N PRO A 243 -28.65 -34.31 18.21
CA PRO A 243 -27.57 -34.50 19.16
C PRO A 243 -28.15 -34.59 20.59
N ARG A 244 -27.99 -35.77 21.21
CA ARG A 244 -28.00 -35.92 22.67
C ARG A 244 -26.68 -36.56 23.07
N HIS A 245 -25.91 -35.86 23.89
CA HIS A 245 -25.36 -36.31 25.18
C HIS A 245 -24.17 -35.44 25.57
N ALA A 246 -24.32 -34.80 26.74
CA ALA A 246 -23.27 -34.12 27.46
C ALA A 246 -22.23 -35.14 27.95
N HIS A 247 -20.94 -34.82 27.73
CA HIS A 247 -19.83 -35.52 28.38
C HIS A 247 -19.52 -34.85 29.72
N PRO A 248 -19.21 -35.63 30.78
CA PRO A 248 -18.76 -35.10 32.05
C PRO A 248 -17.30 -34.64 31.96
N ILE A 249 -17.01 -33.54 32.64
CA ILE A 249 -15.69 -32.93 32.80
C ILE A 249 -14.85 -33.83 33.71
N GLU A 250 -13.79 -34.43 33.17
CA GLU A 250 -12.72 -35.08 33.94
C GLU A 250 -11.69 -34.03 34.39
N PRO A 251 -11.21 -34.06 35.66
CA PRO A 251 -10.20 -33.13 36.15
C PRO A 251 -8.79 -33.55 35.71
N LYS A 252 -8.03 -32.57 35.21
CA LYS A 252 -6.61 -32.68 34.83
C LYS A 252 -5.73 -33.14 36.02
N PRO A 253 -4.74 -34.02 35.82
CA PRO A 253 -3.73 -34.31 36.84
C PRO A 253 -2.69 -33.18 36.93
N HIS A 254 -2.32 -32.86 38.17
CA HIS A 254 -1.25 -31.92 38.50
C HIS A 254 0.11 -32.46 38.04
N LEU A 255 0.80 -31.71 37.18
CA LEU A 255 2.19 -31.93 36.83
C LEU A 255 3.09 -31.50 38.00
N ALA A 256 3.82 -32.47 38.55
CA ALA A 256 4.90 -32.24 39.49
C ALA A 256 6.10 -31.60 38.77
N ILE A 257 6.60 -30.50 39.34
CA ILE A 257 7.82 -29.80 38.91
C ILE A 257 9.03 -30.52 39.55
N PRO A 258 10.04 -30.97 38.77
CA PRO A 258 11.28 -31.51 39.35
C PRO A 258 12.19 -30.37 39.88
N PRO A 259 13.05 -30.63 40.89
CA PRO A 259 13.94 -29.62 41.44
C PRO A 259 15.08 -29.30 40.46
N VAL A 260 15.26 -28.01 40.17
CA VAL A 260 16.38 -27.49 39.36
C VAL A 260 17.65 -27.51 40.22
N LEU A 261 18.61 -28.33 39.81
CA LEU A 261 20.00 -28.30 40.27
C LEU A 261 20.68 -27.01 39.78
N GLY A 262 21.29 -26.27 40.71
CA GLY A 262 22.00 -25.02 40.43
C GLY A 262 23.25 -25.22 39.59
N GLY A 263 23.27 -24.65 38.39
CA GLY A 263 24.46 -24.49 37.56
C GLY A 263 24.96 -23.04 37.61
N GLN A 264 26.26 -22.85 37.82
CA GLN A 264 26.93 -21.56 37.69
C GLN A 264 27.05 -21.20 36.20
N THR A 265 26.59 -20.02 35.81
CA THR A 265 26.73 -19.51 34.44
C THR A 265 27.99 -18.65 34.35
N MET A 266 28.97 -19.10 33.57
CA MET A 266 30.16 -18.31 33.23
C MET A 266 29.91 -17.53 31.95
N LEU A 267 29.97 -16.20 32.01
CA LEU A 267 29.97 -15.33 30.84
C LEU A 267 31.33 -14.64 30.72
N SER A 268 31.98 -14.81 29.57
CA SER A 268 33.25 -14.17 29.24
C SER A 268 32.98 -12.95 28.36
N ASN A 269 33.60 -11.82 28.68
CA ASN A 269 33.57 -10.63 27.84
C ASN A 269 34.68 -10.71 26.76
N PRO A 270 34.63 -9.88 25.70
CA PRO A 270 35.64 -9.89 24.62
C PRO A 270 37.04 -9.41 25.04
N SER A 271 37.27 -9.03 26.31
CA SER A 271 38.60 -8.71 26.86
C SER A 271 39.19 -9.81 27.75
N GLY A 272 38.54 -10.97 27.86
CA GLY A 272 39.05 -12.13 28.59
C GLY A 272 38.99 -12.01 30.12
N GLN A 273 38.27 -11.02 30.66
CA GLN A 273 38.07 -10.90 32.10
C GLN A 273 36.83 -11.70 32.54
N GLN A 274 37.05 -12.61 33.49
CA GLN A 274 35.99 -13.41 34.10
C GLN A 274 35.33 -12.61 35.22
N ILE A 275 34.03 -12.36 35.10
CA ILE A 275 33.22 -11.68 36.13
C ILE A 275 32.39 -12.74 36.84
N PHE A 276 32.63 -12.91 38.14
CA PHE A 276 31.81 -13.78 39.00
C PHE A 276 30.60 -12.99 39.52
N ILE A 277 29.40 -13.40 39.12
CA ILE A 277 28.15 -12.86 39.68
C ILE A 277 27.75 -13.76 40.86
N LEU A 278 27.89 -13.26 42.08
CA LEU A 278 27.39 -13.95 43.28
C LEU A 278 25.88 -13.74 43.41
N ASN A 279 25.14 -14.84 43.57
CA ASN A 279 23.70 -14.83 43.85
C ASN A 279 23.43 -14.17 45.21
N PRO A 280 22.54 -13.16 45.30
CA PRO A 280 22.18 -12.53 46.57
C PRO A 280 21.16 -13.42 47.30
N GLY A 281 21.65 -14.39 48.06
CA GLY A 281 20.80 -15.36 48.74
C GLY A 281 21.52 -16.18 49.80
N SER A 282 22.38 -15.57 50.61
CA SER A 282 22.87 -16.21 51.83
C SER A 282 23.29 -15.18 52.86
N THR A 283 22.49 -15.01 53.91
CA THR A 283 22.83 -14.27 55.12
C THR A 283 23.82 -15.10 55.94
N GLN A 284 25.10 -14.75 55.91
CA GLN A 284 26.01 -15.07 57.01
C GLN A 284 26.88 -13.87 57.38
N GLN A 285 26.92 -13.64 58.69
CA GLN A 285 27.69 -12.61 59.38
C GLN A 285 29.18 -12.76 59.11
N GLY A 286 29.81 -11.67 58.67
CA GLY A 286 31.27 -11.55 58.59
C GLY A 286 31.63 -10.10 58.27
N GLY A 287 32.06 -9.36 59.29
CA GLY A 287 32.42 -7.96 59.18
C GLY A 287 33.62 -7.74 58.27
N GLY A 288 33.43 -6.99 57.19
CA GLY A 288 34.47 -6.37 56.40
C GLY A 288 33.98 -4.99 56.00
N THR A 289 34.47 -3.95 56.67
CA THR A 289 34.17 -2.56 56.30
C THR A 289 34.94 -2.21 55.04
N VAL A 290 34.23 -2.08 53.92
CA VAL A 290 34.78 -1.50 52.69
C VAL A 290 34.96 0.00 52.93
N SER A 291 36.18 0.50 52.72
CA SER A 291 36.52 1.92 52.88
C SER A 291 35.79 2.77 51.83
N ILE A 292 35.25 3.92 52.25
CA ILE A 292 34.60 4.93 51.40
C ILE A 292 35.52 5.39 50.24
N ASP A 293 36.83 5.27 50.39
CA ASP A 293 37.81 5.60 49.36
C ASP A 293 37.87 4.56 48.21
N GLN A 294 37.43 3.32 48.44
CA GLN A 294 37.34 2.31 47.36
C GLN A 294 36.08 2.47 46.51
N LEU A 295 34.97 2.97 47.09
CA LEU A 295 33.75 3.24 46.33
C LEU A 295 33.89 4.47 45.42
N SER A 296 34.69 5.46 45.81
CA SER A 296 34.96 6.65 44.99
C SER A 296 35.87 6.36 43.79
N GLN A 297 36.76 5.37 43.86
CA GLN A 297 37.55 4.94 42.69
C GLN A 297 36.76 4.11 41.67
N ILE A 298 35.74 3.36 42.10
CA ILE A 298 34.86 2.60 41.19
C ILE A 298 33.90 3.54 40.45
N LEU A 299 33.44 4.62 41.10
CA LEU A 299 32.59 5.65 40.48
C LEU A 299 33.36 6.58 39.53
N ALA A 300 34.69 6.72 39.67
CA ALA A 300 35.51 7.57 38.80
C ALA A 300 35.91 6.91 37.47
N ALA A 301 35.74 5.60 37.30
CA ALA A 301 36.12 4.86 36.09
C ALA A 301 34.99 4.65 35.07
N VAL A 302 33.75 5.07 35.39
CA VAL A 302 32.63 5.05 34.43
C VAL A 302 32.62 6.39 33.69
N GLN A 303 33.46 6.49 32.65
CA GLN A 303 33.30 7.57 31.67
C GLN A 303 31.94 7.41 30.98
N PRO A 304 31.12 8.47 30.85
CA PRO A 304 29.95 8.41 30.00
C PRO A 304 30.43 8.16 28.57
N GLN A 305 30.09 6.98 28.02
CA GLN A 305 30.32 6.73 26.61
C GLN A 305 29.60 7.83 25.83
N GLN A 306 30.36 8.52 24.99
CA GLN A 306 29.84 9.52 24.07
C GLN A 306 28.81 8.83 23.18
N THR A 307 27.53 9.13 23.40
CA THR A 307 26.48 8.76 22.46
C THR A 307 26.79 9.41 21.12
N PRO A 308 26.68 8.67 20.00
CA PRO A 308 26.87 9.27 18.68
C PRO A 308 25.85 10.41 18.54
N LYS A 309 26.36 11.61 18.28
CA LYS A 309 25.53 12.77 17.91
C LYS A 309 24.89 12.48 16.55
N LEU A 310 23.73 11.81 16.56
CA LEU A 310 22.79 11.84 15.45
C LEU A 310 22.34 13.29 15.31
N SER A 311 22.82 13.95 14.27
CA SER A 311 22.31 15.23 13.82
C SER A 311 20.92 14.99 13.23
N THR A 312 19.90 14.92 14.07
CA THR A 312 18.50 15.01 13.66
C THR A 312 18.21 16.47 13.32
N GLN A 313 18.14 16.77 12.02
CA GLN A 313 17.60 18.04 11.54
C GLN A 313 16.22 18.25 12.19
N HIS A 314 16.07 19.40 12.86
CA HIS A 314 14.88 19.79 13.61
C HIS A 314 13.60 19.68 12.76
N ALA A 315 12.83 18.62 12.98
CA ALA A 315 11.47 18.53 12.46
C ALA A 315 10.60 19.59 13.15
N HIS A 316 10.48 20.75 12.50
CA HIS A 316 9.38 21.70 12.67
C HIS A 316 9.28 22.38 14.05
N GLY A 317 10.42 22.55 14.73
CA GLY A 317 10.46 23.25 16.03
C GLY A 317 9.81 22.47 17.18
N ARG A 318 9.58 21.16 17.02
CA ARG A 318 9.09 20.31 18.09
C ARG A 318 10.21 19.98 19.08
N VAL A 319 9.87 19.91 20.36
CA VAL A 319 10.78 19.51 21.43
C VAL A 319 10.85 17.99 21.45
N SER A 320 12.05 17.43 21.29
CA SER A 320 12.27 15.99 21.50
C SER A 320 12.14 15.65 22.99
N PHE A 321 11.44 14.56 23.29
CA PHE A 321 11.28 14.02 24.64
C PHE A 321 12.05 12.72 24.86
N GLY A 322 12.98 12.35 23.97
CA GLY A 322 13.69 11.07 24.04
C GLY A 322 14.40 10.82 25.38
N VAL A 323 15.05 11.85 25.95
CA VAL A 323 15.71 11.74 27.27
C VAL A 323 14.70 11.55 28.40
N ASP A 324 13.60 12.31 28.39
CA ASP A 324 12.57 12.23 29.43
C ASP A 324 11.80 10.90 29.36
N GLN A 325 11.57 10.38 28.14
CA GLN A 325 11.01 9.05 27.90
C GLN A 325 11.91 7.95 28.49
N ALA A 326 13.22 8.01 28.23
CA ALA A 326 14.18 7.06 28.80
C ALA A 326 14.22 7.13 30.33
N GLN A 327 14.13 8.33 30.93
CA GLN A 327 14.07 8.51 32.38
C GLN A 327 12.82 7.87 33.01
N LEU A 328 11.71 7.80 32.26
CA LEU A 328 10.49 7.10 32.69
C LEU A 328 10.52 5.59 32.41
N GLY A 329 11.61 5.05 31.86
CA GLY A 329 11.76 3.62 31.57
C GLY A 329 11.15 3.18 30.24
N VAL A 330 10.88 4.11 29.31
CA VAL A 330 10.50 3.76 27.93
C VAL A 330 11.72 3.18 27.22
N ARG A 331 11.53 2.07 26.49
CA ARG A 331 12.57 1.47 25.64
C ARG A 331 12.71 2.29 24.35
N THR A 332 13.42 3.43 24.44
CA THR A 332 13.44 4.45 23.38
C THR A 332 14.00 3.96 22.06
N ASP A 333 14.93 3.01 22.09
CA ASP A 333 15.47 2.35 20.89
C ASP A 333 14.38 1.60 20.13
N GLU A 334 13.65 0.70 20.80
CA GLU A 334 12.53 -0.02 20.19
C GLU A 334 11.37 0.93 19.80
N PHE A 335 11.10 1.92 20.64
CA PHE A 335 9.95 2.81 20.48
C PHE A 335 10.15 3.84 19.36
N HIS A 336 11.36 4.40 19.19
CA HIS A 336 11.66 5.40 18.16
C HIS A 336 11.76 4.79 16.76
N ASP A 337 12.08 3.50 16.66
CA ASP A 337 12.09 2.77 15.39
C ASP A 337 10.68 2.60 14.80
N LEU A 338 9.62 2.77 15.59
CA LEU A 338 8.23 2.61 15.14
C LEU A 338 7.73 3.80 14.31
N SER A 339 8.21 5.01 14.58
CA SER A 339 7.90 6.20 13.79
C SER A 339 8.88 7.32 14.09
N VAL A 340 9.20 8.13 13.08
CA VAL A 340 9.99 9.36 13.23
C VAL A 340 9.36 10.37 14.21
N PHE A 341 8.05 10.23 14.49
CA PHE A 341 7.34 11.10 15.42
C PHE A 341 7.36 10.59 16.87
N ALA A 342 7.78 9.36 17.12
CA ALA A 342 7.75 8.73 18.45
C ALA A 342 8.65 9.46 19.46
N GLU A 343 9.79 10.01 19.02
CA GLU A 343 10.69 10.83 19.85
C GLU A 343 10.01 12.11 20.38
N PHE A 344 8.98 12.62 19.70
CA PHE A 344 8.25 13.82 20.09
C PHE A 344 6.98 13.53 20.91
N VAL A 345 6.65 12.27 21.15
CA VAL A 345 5.49 11.89 21.99
C VAL A 345 5.78 12.23 23.45
N ARG A 346 4.78 12.77 24.16
CA ARG A 346 4.94 13.13 25.58
C ARG A 346 5.32 11.90 26.42
N PRO A 347 6.25 12.01 27.39
CA PRO A 347 6.79 10.87 28.12
C PRO A 347 5.75 9.93 28.76
N ALA A 348 4.70 10.49 29.35
CA ALA A 348 3.64 9.70 29.99
C ALA A 348 2.84 8.84 28.98
N ALA A 349 2.55 9.39 27.79
CA ALA A 349 1.85 8.66 26.74
C ALA A 349 2.74 7.58 26.11
N ALA A 350 4.03 7.87 25.93
CA ALA A 350 5.01 6.89 25.47
C ALA A 350 5.14 5.70 26.44
N LEU A 351 5.25 5.97 27.74
CA LEU A 351 5.25 4.93 28.77
C LEU A 351 3.97 4.10 28.75
N LYS A 352 2.79 4.74 28.58
CA LYS A 352 1.52 4.01 28.49
C LYS A 352 1.46 3.10 27.26
N LEU A 353 1.92 3.57 26.09
CA LEU A 353 2.00 2.76 24.88
C LEU A 353 2.95 1.57 25.06
N GLN A 354 4.12 1.78 25.68
CA GLN A 354 5.06 0.71 26.02
C GLN A 354 4.43 -0.34 26.95
N MET A 355 3.74 0.08 28.00
CA MET A 355 3.05 -0.83 28.92
C MET A 355 1.96 -1.64 28.21
N LEU A 356 1.19 -1.00 27.33
CA LEU A 356 0.16 -1.68 26.52
C LEU A 356 0.81 -2.71 25.58
N TRP A 357 1.92 -2.35 24.94
CA TRP A 357 2.70 -3.25 24.09
C TRP A 357 3.19 -4.47 24.85
N ASP A 358 3.74 -4.28 26.05
CA ASP A 358 4.21 -5.36 26.93
C ASP A 358 3.07 -6.28 27.40
N GLN A 359 1.83 -5.77 27.43
CA GLN A 359 0.61 -6.55 27.70
C GLN A 359 0.07 -7.27 26.45
N GLY A 360 0.76 -7.19 25.31
CA GLY A 360 0.35 -7.80 24.04
C GLY A 360 -0.66 -6.97 23.24
N ASN A 361 -0.92 -5.72 23.64
CA ASN A 361 -1.77 -4.81 22.85
C ASN A 361 -0.98 -4.30 21.64
N ARG A 362 -1.52 -4.49 20.43
CA ARG A 362 -0.86 -4.15 19.18
C ARG A 362 -1.05 -2.70 18.73
N LEU A 363 -1.65 -1.83 19.55
CA LEU A 363 -1.95 -0.44 19.19
C LEU A 363 -0.74 0.26 18.56
N VAL A 364 0.42 0.15 19.20
CA VAL A 364 1.65 0.85 18.81
C VAL A 364 2.11 0.51 17.38
N SER A 365 1.95 -0.75 16.94
CA SER A 365 2.29 -1.16 15.57
C SER A 365 1.22 -0.88 14.52
N LEU A 366 0.01 -0.53 14.95
CA LEU A 366 -1.09 -0.24 14.03
C LEU A 366 -1.23 1.27 13.74
N LEU A 367 -0.63 2.12 14.56
CA LEU A 367 -0.61 3.56 14.34
C LEU A 367 0.23 3.92 13.11
N ASP A 368 -0.36 4.68 12.19
CA ASP A 368 0.37 5.29 11.09
C ASP A 368 1.11 6.57 11.52
N ASP A 369 2.03 7.05 10.69
CA ASP A 369 2.83 8.26 10.97
C ASP A 369 1.96 9.48 11.28
N ARG A 370 0.78 9.58 10.65
CA ARG A 370 -0.15 10.68 10.92
C ARG A 370 -0.76 10.60 12.33
N SER A 371 -1.10 9.41 12.79
CA SER A 371 -1.61 9.20 14.14
C SER A 371 -0.53 9.46 15.19
N TRP A 372 0.72 9.05 14.92
CA TRP A 372 1.88 9.40 15.74
C TRP A 372 2.12 10.90 15.81
N GLU A 373 2.02 11.58 14.67
CA GLU A 373 2.15 13.03 14.59
C GLU A 373 1.10 13.75 15.46
N LEU A 374 -0.17 13.36 15.32
CA LEU A 374 -1.26 13.91 16.13
C LEU A 374 -1.02 13.65 17.63
N LEU A 375 -0.56 12.45 17.99
CA LEU A 375 -0.25 12.11 19.38
C LEU A 375 0.88 12.97 19.96
N ALA A 376 1.90 13.31 19.16
CA ALA A 376 2.98 14.21 19.58
C ALA A 376 2.49 15.65 19.81
N GLU A 377 1.42 16.08 19.16
CA GLU A 377 0.82 17.41 19.31
C GLU A 377 -0.16 17.52 20.49
N LEU A 378 -0.65 16.39 21.01
CA LEU A 378 -1.60 16.39 22.12
C LEU A 378 -0.96 16.87 23.43
N PRO A 379 -1.71 17.62 24.27
CA PRO A 379 -1.27 17.87 25.63
C PRO A 379 -1.24 16.57 26.45
N PRO A 380 -0.42 16.49 27.52
CA PRO A 380 -0.06 15.22 28.15
C PRO A 380 -1.25 14.42 28.72
N ALA A 381 -2.25 15.10 29.29
CA ALA A 381 -3.42 14.43 29.88
C ALA A 381 -4.33 13.85 28.80
N GLU A 382 -4.57 14.61 27.74
CA GLU A 382 -5.41 14.22 26.61
C GLU A 382 -4.77 13.12 25.77
N ALA A 383 -3.45 13.14 25.61
CA ALA A 383 -2.70 12.06 24.95
C ALA A 383 -2.94 10.71 25.64
N LEU A 384 -2.91 10.66 26.98
CA LEU A 384 -3.21 9.45 27.74
C LEU A 384 -4.65 8.96 27.52
N VAL A 385 -5.62 9.87 27.56
CA VAL A 385 -7.04 9.52 27.36
C VAL A 385 -7.25 8.93 25.96
N VAL A 386 -6.69 9.54 24.91
CA VAL A 386 -6.82 9.05 23.53
C VAL A 386 -6.19 7.66 23.36
N VAL A 387 -5.01 7.43 23.96
CA VAL A 387 -4.34 6.13 23.95
C VAL A 387 -5.17 5.07 24.66
N GLU A 388 -5.67 5.35 25.87
CA GLU A 388 -6.47 4.40 26.66
C GLU A 388 -7.80 4.05 25.99
N GLU A 389 -8.55 5.06 25.52
CA GLU A 389 -9.80 4.84 24.82
C GLU A 389 -9.60 4.02 23.54
N THR A 390 -8.59 4.34 22.74
CA THR A 390 -8.32 3.60 21.49
C THR A 390 -7.85 2.18 21.79
N ALA A 391 -6.97 1.99 22.78
CA ALA A 391 -6.50 0.67 23.20
C ALA A 391 -7.64 -0.23 23.66
N SER A 392 -8.64 0.32 24.37
CA SER A 392 -9.81 -0.43 24.84
C SER A 392 -10.73 -0.94 23.71
N LYS A 393 -10.71 -0.26 22.55
CA LYS A 393 -11.60 -0.55 21.41
C LYS A 393 -10.88 -1.18 20.22
N ILE A 394 -9.59 -1.48 20.34
CA ILE A 394 -8.75 -1.95 19.23
C ILE A 394 -9.33 -3.15 18.46
N ILE A 395 -10.03 -4.06 19.15
CA ILE A 395 -10.64 -5.26 18.56
C ILE A 395 -11.94 -4.93 17.79
N GLU A 396 -12.65 -3.87 18.18
CA GLU A 396 -13.95 -3.49 17.62
C GLU A 396 -13.82 -2.56 16.40
N LEU A 397 -12.68 -1.88 16.27
CA LEU A 397 -12.48 -0.86 15.26
C LEU A 397 -12.07 -1.45 13.90
N LYS A 398 -12.91 -1.23 12.89
CA LYS A 398 -12.58 -1.58 11.48
C LYS A 398 -11.45 -0.73 10.91
N ASN A 399 -11.33 0.52 11.37
CA ASN A 399 -10.29 1.46 10.95
C ASN A 399 -9.76 2.22 12.17
N LEU A 400 -8.66 1.71 12.71
CA LEU A 400 -8.06 2.22 13.94
C LEU A 400 -7.52 3.64 13.78
N ASN A 401 -6.77 3.93 12.71
CA ASN A 401 -6.14 5.24 12.51
C ASN A 401 -7.16 6.36 12.28
N ALA A 402 -8.27 6.07 11.59
CA ALA A 402 -9.38 7.02 11.45
C ALA A 402 -10.03 7.33 12.81
N TYR A 403 -10.28 6.30 13.64
CA TYR A 403 -10.83 6.48 14.97
C TYR A 403 -9.89 7.28 15.89
N PHE A 404 -8.61 6.88 15.92
CA PHE A 404 -7.58 7.54 16.71
C PHE A 404 -7.44 9.01 16.30
N SER A 405 -7.33 9.29 15.00
CA SER A 405 -7.22 10.64 14.47
C SER A 405 -8.43 11.51 14.81
N ALA A 406 -9.65 10.96 14.68
CA ALA A 406 -10.87 11.68 15.05
C ALA A 406 -10.90 12.01 16.55
N LYS A 407 -10.48 11.07 17.40
CA LYS A 407 -10.37 11.29 18.85
C LYS A 407 -9.29 12.30 19.20
N ALA A 408 -8.08 12.18 18.67
CA ALA A 408 -7.00 13.14 18.88
C ALA A 408 -7.41 14.55 18.45
N THR A 409 -8.07 14.69 17.29
CA THR A 409 -8.51 16.00 16.80
C THR A 409 -9.50 16.69 17.76
N ASN A 410 -10.30 15.94 18.52
CA ASN A 410 -11.21 16.51 19.53
C ASN A 410 -10.50 17.14 20.74
N TYR A 411 -9.22 16.84 20.96
CA TYR A 411 -8.42 17.39 22.05
C TYR A 411 -7.40 18.43 21.59
N LEU A 412 -7.12 18.51 20.28
CA LEU A 412 -6.23 19.55 19.76
C LEU A 412 -6.80 20.95 20.02
N PRO A 413 -5.98 21.92 20.47
CA PRO A 413 -6.38 23.31 20.64
C PRO A 413 -6.97 23.86 19.33
N ARG A 414 -8.01 24.70 19.41
CA ARG A 414 -8.68 25.26 18.22
C ARG A 414 -7.71 25.91 17.22
N ARG A 415 -6.63 26.54 17.70
CA ARG A 415 -5.59 27.14 16.82
C ARG A 415 -4.87 26.10 15.95
N SER A 416 -4.65 24.89 16.47
CA SER A 416 -4.03 23.80 15.70
C SER A 416 -5.03 23.15 14.73
N ARG A 417 -6.33 23.20 15.02
CA ARG A 417 -7.39 22.71 14.10
C ARG A 417 -7.52 23.60 12.86
N GLU A 418 -7.44 24.92 13.04
CA GLU A 418 -7.55 25.89 11.95
C GLU A 418 -6.29 25.94 11.07
N ALA A 419 -5.12 25.59 11.64
CA ALA A 419 -3.86 25.51 10.92
C ALA A 419 -3.70 24.23 10.08
N GLN A 420 -4.59 23.23 10.23
CA GLN A 420 -4.59 22.10 9.31
C GLN A 420 -5.21 22.56 8.00
N PRO A 421 -4.47 22.57 6.88
CA PRO A 421 -5.08 22.80 5.60
C PRO A 421 -6.08 21.67 5.39
N SER A 422 -7.36 22.01 5.43
CA SER A 422 -8.40 21.23 4.77
C SER A 422 -7.83 20.84 3.42
N SER A 423 -7.67 19.55 3.13
CA SER A 423 -7.13 19.07 1.86
C SER A 423 -8.17 19.25 0.74
N ARG A 424 -8.70 20.47 0.61
CA ARG A 424 -9.61 20.99 -0.38
C ARG A 424 -9.35 22.49 -0.53
N HIS A 425 -8.99 22.88 -1.75
CA HIS A 425 -8.63 24.21 -2.27
C HIS A 425 -7.19 24.70 -2.05
N VAL A 426 -6.31 24.27 -2.95
CA VAL A 426 -5.22 25.11 -3.49
C VAL A 426 -5.54 25.34 -4.97
N LEU A 427 -5.91 26.58 -5.29
CA LEU A 427 -6.12 27.29 -6.57
C LEU A 427 -7.16 28.37 -6.17
N ASP A 428 -6.88 29.66 -6.04
CA ASP A 428 -6.05 30.55 -6.84
C ASP A 428 -5.25 31.53 -5.98
N GLU A 429 -3.94 31.63 -6.23
CA GLU A 429 -3.14 32.78 -5.81
C GLU A 429 -3.21 33.82 -6.95
N PRO A 430 -3.59 35.08 -6.68
CA PRO A 430 -3.66 36.10 -7.72
C PRO A 430 -2.25 36.41 -8.25
N PRO A 431 -2.08 36.62 -9.56
CA PRO A 431 -0.77 36.86 -10.14
C PRO A 431 -0.16 38.13 -9.55
N ALA A 432 1.06 38.01 -9.03
CA ALA A 432 1.87 39.15 -8.63
C ALA A 432 1.95 40.18 -9.78
N PRO A 433 1.86 41.48 -9.47
CA PRO A 433 1.93 42.52 -10.49
C PRO A 433 3.28 42.45 -11.21
N ARG A 434 3.24 42.15 -12.51
CA ARG A 434 4.39 42.28 -13.41
C ARG A 434 4.92 43.70 -13.33
N MET A 435 6.11 43.86 -12.72
CA MET A 435 6.91 45.07 -12.86
C MET A 435 7.31 45.23 -14.34
N MET A 436 6.76 46.26 -14.98
CA MET A 436 7.20 46.72 -16.30
C MET A 436 8.60 47.37 -16.17
N PRO A 437 9.49 47.20 -17.16
CA PRO A 437 10.76 47.90 -17.18
C PRO A 437 10.53 49.38 -17.48
N ILE A 438 11.18 50.21 -16.68
CA ILE A 438 11.30 51.66 -16.85
C ILE A 438 11.89 51.94 -18.24
N ARG A 439 11.11 52.55 -19.13
CA ARG A 439 11.61 53.22 -20.33
C ARG A 439 11.60 54.72 -20.11
N SER A 440 12.75 55.30 -20.36
CA SER A 440 13.10 56.71 -20.24
C SER A 440 12.33 57.59 -21.25
N ALA A 441 11.81 58.71 -20.71
CA ALA A 441 11.56 60.02 -21.30
C ALA A 441 11.40 60.20 -22.82
N SER A 442 10.27 60.78 -23.21
CA SER A 442 10.25 62.00 -24.02
C SER A 442 8.88 62.70 -23.93
N ALA A 443 8.93 64.01 -23.75
CA ALA A 443 7.83 64.93 -23.50
C ALA A 443 7.03 65.29 -24.76
N SER A 444 5.71 65.52 -24.60
CA SER A 444 5.00 66.64 -25.24
C SER A 444 3.51 66.64 -24.88
N THR A 445 3.16 67.61 -24.04
CA THR A 445 1.99 68.52 -24.03
C THR A 445 0.88 68.32 -25.08
N SER A 446 -0.37 68.17 -24.62
CA SER A 446 -1.50 69.03 -25.07
C SER A 446 -2.80 68.80 -24.27
N TYR A 447 -3.35 69.93 -23.87
CA TYR A 447 -4.52 70.27 -23.05
C TYR A 447 -5.94 69.84 -23.55
N HIS A 448 -6.85 69.69 -22.55
CA HIS A 448 -8.29 70.09 -22.48
C HIS A 448 -9.44 69.14 -22.95
N PRO A 449 -10.71 69.28 -22.45
CA PRO A 449 -11.19 68.89 -21.11
C PRO A 449 -12.61 68.20 -21.18
N PRO A 450 -13.59 68.37 -20.25
CA PRO A 450 -14.13 67.27 -19.44
C PRO A 450 -15.62 66.93 -19.67
N SER A 451 -16.03 65.72 -19.29
CA SER A 451 -17.46 65.42 -19.04
C SER A 451 -17.64 64.42 -17.90
N SER A 452 -18.00 64.99 -16.75
CA SER A 452 -19.05 64.57 -15.82
C SER A 452 -19.46 63.09 -15.68
N SER A 453 -19.39 62.65 -14.42
CA SER A 453 -20.43 61.91 -13.68
C SER A 453 -20.79 60.48 -14.10
N SER A 454 -20.32 59.50 -13.31
CA SER A 454 -21.23 58.60 -12.59
C SER A 454 -20.47 57.90 -11.46
N ARG A 455 -20.77 58.35 -10.23
CA ARG A 455 -20.53 57.60 -8.99
C ARG A 455 -21.57 56.49 -8.94
N GLY A 456 -21.14 55.24 -8.95
CA GLY A 456 -21.97 54.08 -8.64
C GLY A 456 -21.20 53.16 -7.69
N ALA A 457 -21.59 53.19 -6.42
CA ALA A 457 -21.06 52.36 -5.36
C ALA A 457 -21.25 50.86 -5.65
N GLY A 458 -20.23 50.06 -5.34
CA GLY A 458 -20.25 48.60 -5.47
C GLY A 458 -19.41 47.91 -4.41
N GLY A 459 -19.52 48.35 -3.15
CA GLY A 459 -19.11 47.58 -2.00
C GLY A 459 -20.27 46.66 -1.59
N GLY A 460 -20.09 45.35 -1.74
CA GLY A 460 -21.12 44.37 -1.42
C GLY A 460 -20.56 42.95 -1.33
N ARG A 461 -20.09 42.61 -0.13
CA ARG A 461 -20.17 41.30 0.53
C ARG A 461 -20.30 40.06 -0.38
N ARG A 462 -19.19 39.34 -0.57
CA ARG A 462 -19.25 37.90 -0.87
C ARG A 462 -19.46 37.15 0.45
N ASP A 463 -20.71 37.13 0.91
CA ASP A 463 -21.16 36.12 1.84
C ASP A 463 -21.20 34.80 1.08
N GLY A 464 -20.23 33.94 1.38
CA GLY A 464 -20.18 32.57 0.88
C GLY A 464 -21.22 31.73 1.61
N HIS A 465 -22.28 31.33 0.89
CA HIS A 465 -23.06 30.13 1.16
C HIS A 465 -23.91 29.80 -0.08
N GLY A 466 -23.78 28.57 -0.58
CA GLY A 466 -24.91 27.82 -1.17
C GLY A 466 -25.32 28.14 -2.60
N VAL A 467 -24.45 27.96 -3.59
CA VAL A 467 -24.90 27.87 -5.00
C VAL A 467 -24.66 26.46 -5.53
N GLY A 468 -25.64 25.58 -5.29
CA GLY A 468 -25.96 24.40 -6.12
C GLY A 468 -24.86 23.35 -6.34
N GLY A 469 -24.23 22.84 -5.28
CA GLY A 469 -23.36 21.66 -5.37
C GLY A 469 -24.15 20.39 -5.02
N GLY A 470 -24.37 19.51 -5.98
CA GLY A 470 -25.13 18.26 -5.79
C GLY A 470 -26.08 17.99 -6.95
N ILE A 471 -27.17 17.27 -6.67
CA ILE A 471 -28.21 16.92 -7.64
C ILE A 471 -28.81 18.18 -8.29
N ASP A 472 -28.98 19.25 -7.52
CA ASP A 472 -29.52 20.54 -8.00
C ASP A 472 -28.69 21.18 -9.11
N ALA A 473 -27.46 20.71 -9.33
CA ALA A 473 -26.62 21.18 -10.42
C ALA A 473 -26.94 20.50 -11.77
N LEU A 474 -27.72 19.42 -11.79
CA LEU A 474 -28.12 18.68 -13.00
C LEU A 474 -29.30 19.35 -13.73
N PRO A 475 -29.53 19.09 -15.02
CA PRO A 475 -30.78 19.44 -15.70
C PRO A 475 -32.02 18.90 -14.97
N GLU A 476 -33.13 19.64 -14.99
CA GLU A 476 -34.33 19.38 -14.18
C GLU A 476 -34.86 17.94 -14.29
N ARG A 477 -34.86 17.35 -15.50
CA ARG A 477 -35.31 15.96 -15.71
C ARG A 477 -34.38 14.95 -15.05
N LEU A 478 -33.06 15.20 -15.07
CA LEU A 478 -32.09 14.37 -14.36
C LEU A 478 -32.20 14.54 -12.84
N GLN A 479 -32.55 15.74 -12.35
CA GLN A 479 -32.82 15.94 -10.92
C GLN A 479 -34.02 15.11 -10.45
N GLU A 480 -35.12 15.13 -11.21
CA GLU A 480 -36.33 14.37 -10.91
C GLU A 480 -36.04 12.86 -10.89
N SER A 481 -35.33 12.37 -11.90
CA SER A 481 -34.93 10.95 -11.97
C SER A 481 -33.97 10.55 -10.84
N ALA A 482 -33.00 11.40 -10.48
CA ALA A 482 -32.10 11.17 -9.34
C ALA A 482 -32.87 11.10 -8.01
N ARG A 483 -33.82 12.02 -7.79
CA ARG A 483 -34.70 12.00 -6.60
C ARG A 483 -35.57 10.74 -6.57
N GLN A 484 -36.08 10.29 -7.71
CA GLN A 484 -36.83 9.03 -7.82
C GLN A 484 -35.97 7.82 -7.45
N ALA A 485 -34.71 7.76 -7.92
CA ALA A 485 -33.77 6.71 -7.55
C ALA A 485 -33.47 6.69 -6.04
N ILE A 486 -33.26 7.87 -5.44
CA ILE A 486 -33.05 8.00 -3.99
C ILE A 486 -34.25 7.47 -3.20
N VAL A 487 -35.47 7.86 -3.59
CA VAL A 487 -36.70 7.38 -2.93
C VAL A 487 -36.82 5.86 -3.05
N ARG A 488 -36.52 5.30 -4.23
CA ARG A 488 -36.61 3.86 -4.49
C ARG A 488 -35.63 3.03 -3.66
N HIS A 489 -34.39 3.52 -3.50
CA HIS A 489 -33.31 2.75 -2.90
C HIS A 489 -32.96 3.18 -1.47
N ARG A 490 -33.77 4.03 -0.82
CA ARG A 490 -33.56 4.40 0.59
C ARG A 490 -33.60 3.14 1.48
N PRO A 491 -32.62 2.92 2.38
CA PRO A 491 -31.56 3.84 2.83
C PRO A 491 -30.19 3.68 2.12
N LEU A 492 -30.08 2.86 1.09
CA LEU A 492 -28.80 2.51 0.46
C LEU A 492 -28.25 3.62 -0.45
N LEU A 493 -29.12 4.48 -0.99
CA LEU A 493 -28.75 5.63 -1.82
C LEU A 493 -29.25 6.92 -1.18
N GLU A 494 -28.32 7.84 -0.92
CA GLU A 494 -28.61 9.15 -0.34
C GLU A 494 -28.13 10.29 -1.26
N GLU A 495 -28.71 11.48 -1.10
CA GLU A 495 -28.35 12.66 -1.89
C GLU A 495 -26.86 13.02 -1.80
N GLY A 496 -26.24 12.82 -0.64
CA GLY A 496 -24.81 13.08 -0.43
C GLY A 496 -23.87 12.16 -1.23
N MET A 497 -24.39 11.09 -1.85
CA MET A 497 -23.61 10.19 -2.70
C MET A 497 -23.45 10.72 -4.13
N PHE A 498 -24.20 11.76 -4.50
CA PHE A 498 -24.04 12.51 -5.75
C PHE A 498 -22.99 13.61 -5.56
N ASP A 499 -21.74 13.19 -5.37
CA ASP A 499 -20.62 14.12 -5.23
C ASP A 499 -20.34 14.89 -6.53
N GLU A 500 -19.47 15.90 -6.43
CA GLU A 500 -19.09 16.76 -7.55
C GLU A 500 -18.49 15.95 -8.72
N GLY A 501 -17.86 14.82 -8.43
CA GLY A 501 -17.36 13.89 -9.44
C GLY A 501 -18.51 13.29 -10.23
N VAL A 502 -19.42 12.57 -9.56
CA VAL A 502 -20.59 11.92 -10.19
C VAL A 502 -21.41 12.95 -10.97
N VAL A 503 -21.73 14.09 -10.37
CA VAL A 503 -22.49 15.17 -11.01
C VAL A 503 -21.72 15.74 -12.21
N GLY A 504 -20.42 15.94 -12.09
CA GLY A 504 -19.56 16.42 -13.17
C GLY A 504 -19.46 15.46 -14.36
N TYR A 505 -19.60 14.15 -14.12
CA TYR A 505 -19.66 13.13 -15.18
C TYR A 505 -21.05 13.04 -15.81
N LEU A 506 -22.12 13.11 -15.03
CA LEU A 506 -23.49 13.15 -15.54
C LEU A 506 -23.72 14.36 -16.45
N LYS A 507 -23.15 15.52 -16.10
CA LYS A 507 -23.19 16.74 -16.96
C LYS A 507 -22.52 16.59 -18.32
N ARG A 508 -21.64 15.59 -18.49
CA ARG A 508 -20.93 15.34 -19.76
C ARG A 508 -21.67 14.34 -20.64
N LEU A 509 -22.66 13.65 -20.13
CA LEU A 509 -23.56 12.81 -20.91
C LEU A 509 -24.63 13.67 -21.58
N SER A 510 -25.22 13.16 -22.65
CA SER A 510 -26.48 13.72 -23.13
C SER A 510 -27.58 13.52 -22.07
N GLU A 511 -28.62 14.34 -22.10
CA GLU A 511 -29.73 14.20 -21.15
C GLU A 511 -30.41 12.82 -21.24
N GLU A 512 -30.53 12.27 -22.45
CA GLU A 512 -31.07 10.92 -22.71
C GLU A 512 -30.17 9.83 -22.11
N GLU A 513 -28.85 9.91 -22.32
CA GLU A 513 -27.89 8.97 -21.71
C GLU A 513 -27.90 9.04 -20.18
N GLY A 514 -28.07 10.24 -19.62
CA GLY A 514 -28.23 10.44 -18.18
C GLY A 514 -29.48 9.77 -17.63
N LEU A 515 -30.62 9.88 -18.34
CA LEU A 515 -31.87 9.22 -17.97
C LEU A 515 -31.74 7.69 -18.03
N ASP A 516 -31.07 7.15 -19.05
CA ASP A 516 -30.75 5.72 -19.15
C ASP A 516 -29.93 5.21 -17.96
N VAL A 517 -28.96 5.99 -17.48
CA VAL A 517 -28.18 5.65 -16.28
C VAL A 517 -29.11 5.57 -15.06
N PHE A 518 -30.01 6.53 -14.90
CA PHE A 518 -30.94 6.53 -13.76
C PHE A 518 -32.00 5.42 -13.87
N GLU A 519 -32.48 5.09 -15.06
CA GLU A 519 -33.38 3.96 -15.27
C GLU A 519 -32.70 2.62 -14.92
N GLU A 520 -31.45 2.43 -15.36
CA GLU A 520 -30.65 1.26 -14.97
C GLU A 520 -30.41 1.24 -13.46
N LEU A 521 -30.19 2.40 -12.83
CA LEU A 521 -29.97 2.51 -11.39
C LEU A 521 -31.23 2.16 -10.59
N ILE A 522 -32.40 2.69 -10.98
CA ILE A 522 -33.71 2.46 -10.35
C ILE A 522 -34.10 0.97 -10.35
N ASN A 523 -33.64 0.25 -11.37
CA ASN A 523 -33.92 -1.18 -11.54
C ASN A 523 -32.82 -2.09 -10.96
N ALA A 524 -31.69 -1.54 -10.49
CA ALA A 524 -30.58 -2.30 -9.96
C ALA A 524 -30.80 -2.75 -8.51
N ASP A 525 -30.30 -3.94 -8.15
CA ASP A 525 -30.22 -4.37 -6.75
C ASP A 525 -28.96 -3.79 -6.08
N LEU A 526 -29.16 -2.74 -5.28
CA LEU A 526 -28.08 -2.03 -4.59
C LEU A 526 -27.63 -2.70 -3.27
N SER A 527 -28.25 -3.80 -2.85
CA SER A 527 -27.94 -4.46 -1.56
C SER A 527 -26.50 -4.96 -1.44
N SER A 528 -25.88 -5.29 -2.58
CA SER A 528 -24.50 -5.79 -2.66
C SER A 528 -23.45 -4.68 -2.85
N VAL A 529 -23.88 -3.44 -3.12
CA VAL A 529 -23.00 -2.34 -3.49
C VAL A 529 -22.41 -1.69 -2.24
N ARG A 530 -21.09 -1.85 -2.03
CA ARG A 530 -20.37 -1.27 -0.88
C ARG A 530 -19.98 0.20 -1.04
N ASN A 531 -19.81 0.67 -2.28
CA ASN A 531 -19.36 2.03 -2.59
C ASN A 531 -20.23 2.61 -3.71
N MET A 532 -21.22 3.42 -3.32
CA MET A 532 -22.24 3.92 -4.24
C MET A 532 -21.69 4.92 -5.27
N PRO A 533 -20.86 5.92 -4.91
CA PRO A 533 -20.24 6.81 -5.91
C PRO A 533 -19.45 6.05 -6.97
N ALA A 534 -18.68 5.02 -6.57
CA ALA A 534 -17.91 4.21 -7.51
C ALA A 534 -18.80 3.38 -8.46
N TYR A 535 -19.92 2.85 -7.94
CA TYR A 535 -20.89 2.11 -8.74
C TYR A 535 -21.57 3.01 -9.78
N LEU A 536 -22.06 4.19 -9.37
CA LEU A 536 -22.62 5.21 -10.26
C LEU A 536 -21.62 5.61 -11.35
N MET A 537 -20.37 5.84 -10.97
CA MET A 537 -19.29 6.14 -11.90
C MET A 537 -19.05 5.01 -12.92
N GLY A 538 -19.21 3.75 -12.51
CA GLY A 538 -19.15 2.59 -13.40
C GLY A 538 -20.26 2.59 -14.45
N MET A 539 -21.50 2.86 -14.03
CA MET A 539 -22.66 2.94 -14.92
C MET A 539 -22.52 4.08 -15.93
N ILE A 540 -22.10 5.26 -15.47
CA ILE A 540 -21.86 6.43 -16.34
C ILE A 540 -20.77 6.12 -17.39
N LYS A 541 -19.66 5.48 -16.98
CA LYS A 541 -18.57 5.12 -17.89
C LYS A 541 -18.98 4.07 -18.93
N LYS A 542 -19.84 3.12 -18.54
CA LYS A 542 -20.40 2.09 -19.43
C LYS A 542 -21.24 2.74 -20.55
N ARG A 543 -22.06 3.74 -20.23
CA ARG A 543 -22.86 4.48 -21.21
C ARG A 543 -22.03 5.35 -22.14
N LYS A 544 -20.98 6.00 -21.61
CA LYS A 544 -20.08 6.82 -22.42
C LYS A 544 -19.30 6.03 -23.48
N ASN A 545 -19.07 4.74 -23.27
CA ASN A 545 -18.28 3.89 -24.18
C ASN A 545 -19.06 2.61 -24.55
N PRO A 546 -20.12 2.70 -25.38
CA PRO A 546 -20.99 1.55 -25.67
C PRO A 546 -20.31 0.45 -26.52
N HIS A 547 -19.11 0.71 -27.07
CA HIS A 547 -18.39 -0.20 -27.98
C HIS A 547 -17.16 -0.86 -27.34
N ARG A 548 -17.08 -0.88 -26.01
CA ARG A 548 -15.99 -1.50 -25.26
C ARG A 548 -16.54 -2.53 -24.30
#